data_AF-A0A1G0KZW0-F1
#
_entry.id   AF-A0A1G0KZW0-F1
#
_cell.length_a   1.000
_cell.length_b   1.000
_cell.length_c   1.000
_cell.angle_alpha   90.00
_cell.angle_beta   90.00
_cell.angle_gamma   90.00
#
_symmetry.space_group_name_H-M   'P 1'
#
loop_
_entity.id
_entity.type
_entity.pdbx_description
1 polymer ?
#
loop_
_entity_poly.entity_id
_entity_poly.type
_entity_poly.pdbx_seq_one_letter_code
_entity_poly.pdbx_strand_id
1 'polypeptide(L)'
;MSRFSFRFSLVAAVVVLAGAPKRAPAAIAPYAGDAQAALTNGMRLLRRALHLGQDEVVSHAISLSSREAALELELAGGRTRTVALQGGVVLIDGARAGRYTPGGRLERAWRRLLADGGALDTRGLLVALRAWHAPSVSGEDAVAGTRLEESLQTIGVVRGAPTGVTTVARADSARARFEGAARPVSITLRDLAALDSLKLHLGALEDVGGDGEPATRVSPLNRVVGDASTVVAFFVALAMLGFGAVFFGRRYVETVADTATHSFGRSLVVGLLGQLLLLPTFAMLIVGLIFTIVGILLLPVVVPAFIVAACAAVLGGYLAVAHAVGETFTRRRMAHGAFVRAPNAYGYLFTGLLGLLGLWAAAALTGWMGPVVILFRAAALIVTWLAATVGFGAVLLSRAGLRETFAGRHLGEMSDEYLWATPPATPTAARMNAKD
;
A
#
# COMPACT_ATOMS: atom_id res chain seq x y z
N MET A 1 35.06 4.89 -4.26
CA MET A 1 34.72 6.19 -3.64
C MET A 1 33.54 6.80 -4.41
N SER A 2 32.29 6.63 -3.95
CA SER A 2 31.10 7.28 -4.54
C SER A 2 29.81 7.14 -3.70
N ARG A 3 29.91 6.94 -2.38
CA ARG A 3 28.74 6.80 -1.48
C ARG A 3 28.33 8.08 -0.75
N PHE A 4 28.97 9.22 -1.05
CA PHE A 4 28.80 10.46 -0.29
C PHE A 4 27.75 11.44 -0.87
N SER A 5 27.30 11.25 -2.11
CA SER A 5 26.49 12.27 -2.80
C SER A 5 24.98 12.22 -2.53
N PHE A 6 24.42 11.10 -2.08
CA PHE A 6 22.95 10.95 -1.96
C PHE A 6 22.39 11.44 -0.62
N ARG A 7 23.19 11.39 0.46
CA ARG A 7 22.77 11.85 1.80
C ARG A 7 22.74 13.38 1.93
N PHE A 8 23.58 14.09 1.16
CA PHE A 8 23.58 15.55 1.14
C PHE A 8 22.36 16.15 0.44
N SER A 9 21.78 15.46 -0.55
CA SER A 9 20.61 15.98 -1.29
C SER A 9 19.32 15.99 -0.47
N LEU A 10 19.17 15.04 0.47
CA LEU A 10 17.98 14.95 1.33
C LEU A 10 18.07 15.90 2.53
N VAL A 11 19.28 16.11 3.08
CA VAL A 11 19.51 17.11 4.12
C VAL A 11 19.43 18.54 3.54
N ALA A 12 19.91 18.77 2.32
CA ALA A 12 19.76 20.05 1.63
C ALA A 12 18.28 20.39 1.35
N ALA A 13 17.47 19.41 0.94
CA ALA A 13 16.02 19.62 0.73
C ALA A 13 15.28 19.96 2.03
N VAL A 14 15.66 19.37 3.16
CA VAL A 14 15.07 19.65 4.49
C VAL A 14 15.55 21.00 5.05
N VAL A 15 16.82 21.36 4.83
CA VAL A 15 17.39 22.65 5.29
C VAL A 15 16.86 23.82 4.45
N VAL A 16 16.60 23.63 3.16
CA VAL A 16 15.97 24.66 2.30
C VAL A 16 14.50 24.88 2.67
N LEU A 17 13.77 23.85 3.12
CA LEU A 17 12.39 24.00 3.59
C LEU A 17 12.27 24.71 4.94
N ALA A 18 13.30 24.65 5.79
CA ALA A 18 13.33 25.34 7.08
C ALA A 18 13.74 26.82 7.00
N GLY A 19 14.20 27.28 5.82
CA GLY A 19 14.81 28.60 5.62
C GLY A 19 13.94 29.67 4.94
N ALA A 20 12.64 29.44 4.73
CA ALA A 20 11.79 30.42 4.05
C ALA A 20 11.65 31.75 4.85
N PRO A 21 11.73 32.93 4.20
CA PRO A 21 11.73 34.22 4.88
C PRO A 21 10.40 34.51 5.58
N LYS A 22 10.46 34.87 6.88
CA LYS A 22 9.33 35.17 7.79
C LYS A 22 8.49 36.42 7.44
N ARG A 23 8.60 36.98 6.24
CA ARG A 23 7.84 38.17 5.84
C ARG A 23 7.17 37.94 4.50
N ALA A 24 5.99 37.32 4.56
CA ALA A 24 5.02 37.39 3.48
C ALA A 24 4.32 38.77 3.51
N PRO A 25 4.04 39.39 2.34
CA PRO A 25 3.22 40.59 2.27
C PRO A 25 1.79 40.32 2.78
N ALA A 26 1.19 41.33 3.41
CA ALA A 26 -0.05 41.25 4.19
C ALA A 26 -1.30 40.76 3.43
N ALA A 27 -1.23 40.55 2.12
CA ALA A 27 -2.33 40.15 1.27
C ALA A 27 -2.58 38.61 1.19
N ILE A 28 -1.68 37.78 1.71
CA ILE A 28 -1.79 36.28 1.64
C ILE A 28 -1.83 35.64 3.04
N ALA A 29 -1.87 36.45 4.10
CA ALA A 29 -1.86 35.99 5.50
C ALA A 29 -2.99 35.00 5.87
N PRO A 30 -4.21 35.04 5.29
CA PRO A 30 -5.26 34.09 5.64
C PRO A 30 -5.02 32.66 5.15
N TYR A 31 -4.32 32.48 4.02
CA TYR A 31 -4.14 31.15 3.39
C TYR A 31 -2.82 30.46 3.75
N ALA A 32 -1.81 31.23 4.18
CA ALA A 32 -0.52 30.69 4.62
C ALA A 32 -0.64 29.89 5.93
N GLY A 33 -1.56 30.30 6.82
CA GLY A 33 -1.86 29.59 8.07
C GLY A 33 -2.44 28.20 7.81
N ASP A 34 -3.35 28.08 6.85
CA ASP A 34 -4.02 26.83 6.50
C ASP A 34 -3.09 25.84 5.78
N ALA A 35 -2.24 26.32 4.88
CA ALA A 35 -1.23 25.49 4.23
C ALA A 35 -0.18 24.97 5.22
N GLN A 36 0.26 25.80 6.17
CA GLN A 36 1.23 25.42 7.19
C GLN A 36 0.60 24.52 8.26
N ALA A 37 -0.67 24.71 8.60
CA ALA A 37 -1.45 23.82 9.45
C ALA A 37 -1.70 22.47 8.76
N ALA A 38 -2.02 22.46 7.47
CA ALA A 38 -2.20 21.25 6.66
C ALA A 38 -0.87 20.48 6.52
N LEU A 39 0.26 21.16 6.34
CA LEU A 39 1.60 20.55 6.35
C LEU A 39 1.97 20.02 7.73
N THR A 40 1.69 20.75 8.81
CA THR A 40 1.99 20.30 10.17
C THR A 40 1.12 19.13 10.58
N ASN A 41 -0.16 19.15 10.22
CA ASN A 41 -1.10 18.06 10.44
C ASN A 41 -0.78 16.87 9.53
N GLY A 42 -0.45 17.12 8.26
CA GLY A 42 0.02 16.13 7.30
C GLY A 42 1.32 15.49 7.75
N MET A 43 2.24 16.23 8.37
CA MET A 43 3.51 15.71 8.89
C MET A 43 3.37 15.05 10.25
N ARG A 44 2.37 15.42 11.06
CA ARG A 44 1.94 14.65 12.25
C ARG A 44 1.24 13.35 11.85
N LEU A 45 0.42 13.37 10.80
CA LEU A 45 -0.22 12.19 10.21
C LEU A 45 0.82 11.32 9.52
N LEU A 46 1.78 11.89 8.83
CA LEU A 46 2.93 11.21 8.24
C LEU A 46 3.82 10.64 9.34
N ARG A 47 4.04 11.33 10.46
CA ARG A 47 4.77 10.79 11.63
C ARG A 47 3.99 9.70 12.35
N ARG A 48 2.65 9.79 12.37
CA ARG A 48 1.75 8.73 12.84
C ARG A 48 1.77 7.53 11.91
N ALA A 49 1.74 7.74 10.59
CA ALA A 49 1.78 6.72 9.54
C ALA A 49 3.18 6.13 9.32
N LEU A 50 4.23 6.90 9.65
CA LEU A 50 5.63 6.44 9.76
C LEU A 50 5.94 5.84 11.14
N HIS A 51 4.91 5.57 11.96
CA HIS A 51 4.92 4.74 13.16
C HIS A 51 6.24 4.73 13.95
N LEU A 52 6.57 5.86 14.59
CA LEU A 52 7.50 5.88 15.73
C LEU A 52 6.87 5.28 17.02
N GLY A 53 5.97 4.31 16.88
CA GLY A 53 5.59 3.36 17.92
C GLY A 53 6.19 2.01 17.54
N GLN A 54 7.46 1.81 17.87
CA GLN A 54 8.29 0.69 17.37
C GLN A 54 7.79 -0.71 17.79
N ASP A 55 6.79 -0.80 18.69
CA ASP A 55 6.43 -2.04 19.39
C ASP A 55 4.94 -2.44 19.28
N GLU A 56 4.15 -1.81 18.40
CA GLU A 56 2.75 -2.19 18.18
C GLU A 56 2.65 -3.33 17.17
N VAL A 57 1.98 -4.44 17.52
CA VAL A 57 1.81 -5.60 16.62
C VAL A 57 0.64 -5.34 15.67
N VAL A 58 0.91 -5.39 14.37
CA VAL A 58 -0.03 -5.07 13.28
C VAL A 58 -0.70 -6.33 12.73
N SER A 59 0.08 -7.40 12.54
CA SER A 59 -0.41 -8.66 12.00
C SER A 59 0.28 -9.85 12.66
N HIS A 60 -0.33 -11.03 12.55
CA HIS A 60 0.23 -12.27 13.06
C HIS A 60 0.04 -13.39 12.05
N ALA A 61 1.00 -14.30 11.99
CA ALA A 61 0.94 -15.53 11.22
C ALA A 61 1.37 -16.70 12.10
N ILE A 62 0.62 -17.80 12.02
CA ILE A 62 0.88 -19.01 12.79
C ILE A 62 1.16 -20.14 11.81
N SER A 63 2.29 -20.83 11.99
CA SER A 63 2.67 -22.01 11.23
C SER A 63 2.71 -23.21 12.17
N LEU A 64 1.87 -24.20 11.90
CA LEU A 64 1.77 -25.44 12.66
C LEU A 64 2.00 -26.62 11.71
N SER A 65 3.10 -27.35 11.90
CA SER A 65 3.42 -28.59 11.20
C SER A 65 3.80 -29.70 12.19
N SER A 66 3.97 -30.93 11.74
CA SER A 66 4.40 -32.04 12.62
C SER A 66 5.76 -31.83 13.27
N ARG A 67 6.61 -30.95 12.72
CA ARG A 67 7.98 -30.70 13.19
C ARG A 67 8.24 -29.27 13.63
N GLU A 68 7.28 -28.38 13.42
CA GLU A 68 7.44 -26.93 13.66
C GLU A 68 6.16 -26.34 14.24
N ALA A 69 6.33 -25.47 15.22
CA ALA A 69 5.27 -24.64 15.78
C ALA A 69 5.81 -23.21 15.92
N ALA A 70 5.48 -22.36 14.96
CA ALA A 70 6.03 -21.01 14.84
C ALA A 70 4.93 -19.94 14.86
N LEU A 71 5.25 -18.86 15.56
CA LEU A 71 4.49 -17.62 15.59
C LEU A 71 5.35 -16.51 15.01
N GLU A 72 4.82 -15.83 14.01
CA GLU A 72 5.42 -14.63 13.45
C GLU A 72 4.50 -13.45 13.72
N LEU A 73 5.05 -12.41 14.36
CA LEU A 73 4.35 -11.16 14.64
C LEU A 73 4.97 -10.07 13.79
N GLU A 74 4.16 -9.38 13.00
CA GLU A 74 4.59 -8.21 12.26
C GLU A 74 4.33 -6.97 13.11
N LEU A 75 5.39 -6.24 13.45
CA LEU A 75 5.30 -5.00 14.20
C LEU A 75 5.13 -3.81 13.24
N ALA A 76 4.50 -2.74 13.72
CA ALA A 76 4.22 -1.50 12.97
C ALA A 76 5.47 -0.84 12.40
N GLY A 77 6.64 -1.10 13.01
CA GLY A 77 7.95 -0.68 12.51
C GLY A 77 8.51 -1.54 11.36
N GLY A 78 7.74 -2.47 10.80
CA GLY A 78 8.20 -3.41 9.77
C GLY A 78 9.23 -4.43 10.28
N ARG A 79 9.35 -4.57 11.60
CA ARG A 79 10.13 -5.63 12.23
C ARG A 79 9.23 -6.85 12.37
N THR A 80 9.72 -8.03 12.06
CA THR A 80 9.05 -9.27 12.43
C THR A 80 9.70 -9.81 13.69
N ARG A 81 8.89 -10.31 14.60
CA ARG A 81 9.34 -11.06 15.78
C ARG A 81 8.88 -12.49 15.61
N THR A 82 9.83 -13.42 15.58
CA THR A 82 9.54 -14.83 15.32
C THR A 82 9.85 -15.64 16.55
N VAL A 83 8.93 -16.53 16.91
CA VAL A 83 9.08 -17.46 18.03
C VAL A 83 8.70 -18.83 17.52
N ALA A 84 9.67 -19.73 17.44
CA ALA A 84 9.49 -21.05 16.86
C ALA A 84 10.04 -22.15 17.78
N LEU A 85 9.26 -23.23 17.91
CA LEU A 85 9.73 -24.50 18.44
C LEU A 85 9.88 -25.46 17.26
N GLN A 86 11.12 -25.83 16.95
CA GLN A 86 11.45 -26.72 15.84
C GLN A 86 12.58 -27.67 16.22
N GLY A 87 12.41 -28.97 15.96
CA GLY A 87 13.50 -29.95 16.12
C GLY A 87 14.14 -30.02 17.51
N GLY A 88 13.38 -29.72 18.58
CA GLY A 88 13.89 -29.74 19.96
C GLY A 88 14.67 -28.48 20.38
N VAL A 89 14.59 -27.40 19.60
CA VAL A 89 15.16 -26.09 19.96
C VAL A 89 14.13 -24.97 19.93
N VAL A 90 14.19 -24.11 20.93
CA VAL A 90 13.43 -22.86 20.95
C VAL A 90 14.24 -21.80 20.21
N LEU A 91 13.63 -21.21 19.20
CA LEU A 91 14.19 -20.14 18.37
C LEU A 91 13.41 -18.85 18.63
N ILE A 92 14.12 -17.77 18.95
CA ILE A 92 13.57 -16.43 19.10
C ILE A 92 14.33 -15.54 18.14
N ASP A 93 13.63 -14.95 17.17
CA ASP A 93 14.21 -14.15 16.09
C ASP A 93 15.32 -14.88 15.33
N GLY A 94 15.18 -16.20 15.17
CA GLY A 94 16.16 -17.10 14.57
C GLY A 94 17.36 -17.45 15.45
N ALA A 95 17.51 -16.83 16.62
CA ALA A 95 18.55 -17.17 17.59
C ALA A 95 18.08 -18.30 18.52
N ARG A 96 18.98 -19.23 18.84
CA ARG A 96 18.70 -20.35 19.73
C ARG A 96 18.57 -19.86 21.17
N ALA A 97 17.35 -19.89 21.71
CA ALA A 97 17.03 -19.50 23.08
C ALA A 97 17.14 -20.67 24.07
N GLY A 98 16.95 -21.92 23.62
CA GLY A 98 17.01 -23.09 24.49
C GLY A 98 16.83 -24.41 23.77
N ARG A 99 16.90 -25.50 24.54
CA ARG A 99 16.52 -26.86 24.09
C ARG A 99 15.25 -27.27 24.81
N TYR A 100 14.44 -28.08 24.14
CA TYR A 100 13.27 -28.70 24.73
C TYR A 100 13.15 -30.15 24.25
N THR A 101 12.47 -30.99 25.03
CA THR A 101 12.20 -32.38 24.66
C THR A 101 11.11 -32.43 23.57
N PRO A 102 11.36 -32.95 22.35
CA PRO A 102 10.35 -33.09 21.31
C PRO A 102 9.14 -33.91 21.78
N GLY A 103 7.92 -33.42 21.53
CA GLY A 103 6.67 -34.01 22.05
C GLY A 103 6.45 -33.80 23.56
N GLY A 104 7.37 -33.09 24.22
CA GLY A 104 7.32 -32.79 25.64
C GLY A 104 6.14 -31.91 26.06
N ARG A 105 6.04 -31.63 27.36
CA ARG A 105 4.96 -30.79 27.90
C ARG A 105 5.03 -29.35 27.39
N LEU A 106 6.24 -28.80 27.25
CA LEU A 106 6.46 -27.44 26.74
C LEU A 106 5.97 -27.28 25.30
N GLU A 107 6.37 -28.18 24.40
CA GLU A 107 5.95 -28.13 22.99
C GLU A 107 4.43 -28.29 22.85
N ARG A 108 3.81 -29.20 23.60
CA ARG A 108 2.36 -29.39 23.57
C ARG A 108 1.61 -28.16 24.08
N ALA A 109 2.09 -27.53 25.15
CA ALA A 109 1.50 -26.30 25.69
C ALA A 109 1.61 -25.14 24.69
N TRP A 110 2.77 -25.00 24.02
CA TRP A 110 2.98 -24.00 22.98
C TRP A 110 2.09 -24.23 21.75
N ARG A 111 2.04 -25.47 21.24
CA ARG A 111 1.17 -25.84 20.11
C ARG A 111 -0.30 -25.61 20.40
N ARG A 112 -0.74 -25.89 21.63
CA ARG A 112 -2.12 -25.63 22.05
C ARG A 112 -2.44 -24.13 22.03
N LEU A 113 -1.55 -23.30 22.58
CA LEU A 113 -1.68 -21.85 22.54
C LEU A 113 -1.79 -21.33 21.09
N LEU A 114 -0.97 -21.84 20.18
CA LEU A 114 -1.00 -21.44 18.77
C LEU A 114 -2.24 -21.96 18.04
N ALA A 115 -2.71 -23.17 18.34
CA ALA A 115 -3.93 -23.72 17.76
C ALA A 115 -5.17 -22.93 18.20
N ASP A 116 -5.27 -22.59 19.49
CA ASP A 116 -6.35 -21.76 20.02
C ASP A 116 -6.23 -20.32 19.50
N GLY A 117 -4.99 -19.83 19.35
CA GLY A 117 -4.66 -18.50 18.84
C GLY A 117 -5.01 -18.28 17.36
N GLY A 118 -5.01 -19.34 16.53
CA GLY A 118 -5.35 -19.23 15.11
C GLY A 118 -6.79 -18.80 14.82
N ALA A 119 -7.69 -18.92 15.80
CA ALA A 119 -9.07 -18.45 15.71
C ALA A 119 -9.28 -17.03 16.27
N LEU A 120 -8.26 -16.42 16.89
CA LEU A 120 -8.35 -15.12 17.55
C LEU A 120 -7.91 -13.98 16.63
N ASP A 121 -8.44 -12.79 16.88
CA ASP A 121 -7.91 -11.56 16.29
C ASP A 121 -6.56 -11.18 16.95
N THR A 122 -5.77 -10.29 16.32
CA THR A 122 -4.43 -9.93 16.81
C THR A 122 -4.44 -9.45 18.27
N ARG A 123 -5.49 -8.73 18.70
CA ARG A 123 -5.61 -8.29 20.09
C ARG A 123 -5.91 -9.46 21.04
N GLY A 124 -6.83 -10.35 20.68
CA GLY A 124 -7.12 -11.56 21.44
C GLY A 124 -5.89 -12.46 21.59
N LEU A 125 -5.12 -12.64 20.52
CA LEU A 125 -3.86 -13.39 20.56
C LEU A 125 -2.85 -12.75 21.51
N LEU A 126 -2.66 -11.42 21.49
CA LEU A 126 -1.74 -10.74 22.41
C LEU A 126 -2.13 -10.92 23.88
N VAL A 127 -3.44 -10.91 24.18
CA VAL A 127 -3.93 -11.18 25.53
C VAL A 127 -3.64 -12.64 25.92
N ALA A 128 -3.88 -13.59 25.02
CA ALA A 128 -3.59 -15.00 25.24
C ALA A 128 -2.08 -15.26 25.46
N LEU A 129 -1.21 -14.63 24.66
CA LEU A 129 0.25 -14.73 24.79
C LEU A 129 0.76 -14.17 26.12
N ARG A 130 0.15 -13.09 26.64
CA ARG A 130 0.50 -12.52 27.95
C ARG A 130 -0.03 -13.34 29.12
N ALA A 131 -1.15 -14.03 28.94
CA ALA A 131 -1.73 -14.90 29.96
C ALA A 131 -1.07 -16.28 29.98
N TRP A 132 -0.29 -16.62 28.95
CA TRP A 132 0.38 -17.91 28.87
C TRP A 132 1.57 -17.98 29.82
N HIS A 133 1.70 -19.12 30.50
CA HIS A 133 2.79 -19.43 31.41
C HIS A 133 3.41 -20.76 31.02
N ALA A 134 4.73 -20.90 31.18
CA ALA A 134 5.40 -22.15 30.88
C ALA A 134 4.91 -23.28 31.82
N PRO A 135 4.64 -24.49 31.31
CA PRO A 135 4.27 -25.61 32.15
C PRO A 135 5.40 -25.98 33.11
N SER A 136 5.07 -26.43 34.32
CA SER A 136 6.06 -26.91 35.29
C SER A 136 6.78 -28.17 34.77
N VAL A 137 8.01 -27.96 34.32
CA VAL A 137 8.94 -28.97 33.81
C VAL A 137 10.30 -28.78 34.48
N SER A 138 11.13 -29.82 34.50
CA SER A 138 12.47 -29.80 35.09
C SER A 138 13.57 -29.84 34.02
N GLY A 139 14.79 -29.45 34.38
CA GLY A 139 15.96 -29.52 33.50
C GLY A 139 16.00 -28.43 32.41
N GLU A 140 16.52 -28.76 31.23
CA GLU A 140 16.71 -27.81 30.12
C GLU A 140 15.38 -27.22 29.61
N ASP A 141 14.30 -28.02 29.64
CA ASP A 141 12.95 -27.59 29.26
C ASP A 141 12.44 -26.45 30.15
N ALA A 142 12.84 -26.40 31.43
CA ALA A 142 12.42 -25.36 32.36
C ALA A 142 13.05 -24.01 31.98
N VAL A 143 14.35 -24.04 31.69
CA VAL A 143 15.12 -22.86 31.27
C VAL A 143 14.60 -22.32 29.93
N ALA A 144 14.29 -23.21 28.99
CA ALA A 144 13.71 -22.85 27.70
C ALA A 144 12.30 -22.26 27.86
N GLY A 145 11.48 -22.82 28.75
CA GLY A 145 10.15 -22.31 29.09
C GLY A 145 10.20 -20.90 29.68
N THR A 146 11.09 -20.63 30.64
CA THR A 146 11.23 -19.30 31.25
C THR A 146 11.70 -18.25 30.25
N ARG A 147 12.66 -18.56 29.38
CA ARG A 147 13.12 -17.63 28.33
C ARG A 147 12.05 -17.35 27.29
N LEU A 148 11.25 -18.36 26.95
CA LEU A 148 10.11 -18.20 26.06
C LEU A 148 9.07 -17.26 26.68
N GLU A 149 8.72 -17.49 27.95
CA GLU A 149 7.76 -16.66 28.70
C GLU A 149 8.23 -15.20 28.84
N GLU A 150 9.49 -14.98 29.22
CA GLU A 150 10.09 -13.64 29.30
C GLU A 150 10.03 -12.92 27.93
N SER A 151 10.33 -13.63 26.85
CA SER A 151 10.22 -13.08 25.51
C SER A 151 8.77 -12.71 25.16
N LEU A 152 7.77 -13.48 25.58
CA LEU A 152 6.36 -13.16 25.34
C LEU A 152 5.89 -11.95 26.15
N GLN A 153 6.35 -11.81 27.40
CA GLN A 153 6.00 -10.68 28.26
C GLN A 153 6.54 -9.33 27.73
N THR A 154 7.64 -9.36 26.98
CA THR A 154 8.20 -8.15 26.32
C THR A 154 7.44 -7.71 25.06
N ILE A 155 6.40 -8.43 24.64
CA ILE A 155 5.63 -8.12 23.43
C ILE A 155 4.51 -7.10 23.76
N GLY A 156 4.73 -5.84 23.33
CA GLY A 156 3.71 -4.78 23.25
C GLY A 156 3.60 -3.85 24.46
N VAL A 157 4.60 -2.98 24.71
CA VAL A 157 4.46 -1.90 25.71
C VAL A 157 3.41 -0.87 25.25
N VAL A 158 2.20 -0.97 25.80
CA VAL A 158 1.18 0.09 25.79
C VAL A 158 1.30 0.85 27.10
N ARG A 159 1.95 2.03 27.10
CA ARG A 159 1.78 3.03 28.17
C ARG A 159 0.86 4.12 27.67
N GLY A 160 -0.40 4.05 28.08
CA GLY A 160 -1.41 5.03 27.74
C GLY A 160 -2.79 4.68 28.29
N ALA A 161 -2.90 4.54 29.61
CA ALA A 161 -4.17 4.71 30.30
C ALA A 161 -3.96 5.70 31.46
N PRO A 162 -4.85 6.66 31.65
CA PRO A 162 -5.39 6.94 32.96
C PRO A 162 -6.75 6.24 33.09
N THR A 163 -6.84 5.53 34.19
CA THR A 163 -8.04 5.06 34.87
C THR A 163 -9.18 6.07 34.86
N GLY A 164 -10.40 5.57 34.68
CA GLY A 164 -11.62 6.39 34.75
C GLY A 164 -12.87 5.53 34.61
N VAL A 165 -13.16 4.76 35.66
CA VAL A 165 -14.53 4.30 35.93
C VAL A 165 -15.42 5.54 35.99
N THR A 166 -16.56 5.50 35.28
CA THR A 166 -17.87 6.16 35.50
C THR A 166 -18.42 6.73 34.18
N THR A 167 -19.48 6.11 33.64
CA THR A 167 -20.75 6.74 33.21
C THR A 167 -21.46 5.89 32.15
N VAL A 168 -22.34 5.01 32.63
CA VAL A 168 -23.46 4.40 31.87
C VAL A 168 -24.56 5.43 31.53
N ALA A 169 -24.31 6.74 31.67
CA ALA A 169 -25.31 7.80 31.55
C ALA A 169 -25.22 8.66 30.27
N ARG A 170 -24.42 8.28 29.27
CA ARG A 170 -24.21 9.11 28.06
C ARG A 170 -24.74 8.50 26.75
N ALA A 171 -25.36 7.33 26.79
CA ALA A 171 -25.94 6.68 25.61
C ALA A 171 -27.31 7.30 25.21
N ASP A 172 -28.07 7.86 26.16
CA ASP A 172 -29.40 8.43 25.87
C ASP A 172 -29.36 9.86 25.32
N SER A 173 -28.33 10.64 25.64
CA SER A 173 -28.20 12.03 25.17
C SER A 173 -27.74 12.17 23.72
N ALA A 174 -27.25 11.08 23.11
CA ALA A 174 -26.86 11.05 21.69
C ALA A 174 -28.02 10.71 20.76
N ARG A 175 -29.02 9.95 21.25
CA ARG A 175 -30.23 9.60 20.47
C ARG A 175 -31.20 10.77 20.32
N ALA A 176 -31.39 11.58 21.36
CA ALA A 176 -32.30 12.74 21.32
C ALA A 176 -31.82 13.91 20.43
N ARG A 177 -30.55 13.92 19.99
CA ARG A 177 -30.02 14.95 19.08
C ARG A 177 -30.12 14.62 17.59
N PHE A 178 -30.41 13.37 17.22
CA PHE A 178 -30.47 12.95 15.82
C PHE A 178 -31.87 12.96 15.21
N GLU A 179 -32.94 13.11 15.99
CA GLU A 179 -34.32 13.15 15.48
C GLU A 179 -34.82 14.56 15.06
N GLY A 180 -34.01 15.61 15.23
CA GLY A 180 -34.40 16.99 14.93
C GLY A 180 -33.98 17.55 13.55
N ALA A 181 -33.27 16.80 12.71
CA ALA A 181 -32.56 17.34 11.55
C ALA A 181 -33.03 16.81 10.18
N ALA A 182 -34.34 16.55 10.02
CA ALA A 182 -34.95 16.33 8.71
C ALA A 182 -35.76 17.56 8.31
N ARG A 183 -35.13 18.53 7.63
CA ARG A 183 -35.85 19.54 6.84
C ARG A 183 -35.57 19.33 5.35
N PRO A 184 -36.59 19.36 4.48
CA PRO A 184 -36.40 19.27 3.04
C PRO A 184 -35.72 20.54 2.52
N VAL A 185 -34.68 20.38 1.71
CA VAL A 185 -33.96 21.46 1.04
C VAL A 185 -34.85 22.00 -0.09
N SER A 186 -35.39 23.21 0.09
CA SER A 186 -35.97 23.99 -1.01
C SER A 186 -34.91 24.98 -1.51
N ILE A 187 -34.49 24.80 -2.76
CA ILE A 187 -33.61 25.76 -3.46
C ILE A 187 -34.44 27.02 -3.71
N THR A 188 -33.99 28.16 -3.19
CA THR A 188 -34.69 29.45 -3.37
C THR A 188 -34.07 30.24 -4.51
N LEU A 189 -34.85 31.11 -5.16
CA LEU A 189 -34.44 32.00 -6.26
C LEU A 189 -33.20 32.87 -5.97
N ARG A 190 -32.79 33.00 -4.70
CA ARG A 190 -31.58 33.70 -4.27
C ARG A 190 -30.29 32.94 -4.66
N ASP A 191 -30.34 31.61 -4.81
CA ASP A 191 -29.19 30.80 -5.25
C ASP A 191 -28.90 30.95 -6.76
N LEU A 192 -29.90 31.35 -7.56
CA LEU A 192 -29.71 31.62 -8.98
C LEU A 192 -29.02 32.97 -9.21
N ALA A 193 -29.23 33.96 -8.33
CA ALA A 193 -28.51 35.23 -8.38
C ALA A 193 -27.02 35.06 -8.02
N ALA A 194 -26.68 34.07 -7.19
CA ALA A 194 -25.29 33.74 -6.84
C ALA A 194 -24.50 33.17 -8.04
N LEU A 195 -25.18 32.47 -8.96
CA LEU A 195 -24.57 31.96 -10.20
C LEU A 195 -24.28 33.06 -11.22
N ASP A 196 -25.09 34.12 -11.26
CA ASP A 196 -24.83 35.29 -12.12
C ASP A 196 -23.65 36.13 -11.62
N SER A 197 -23.50 36.27 -10.30
CA SER A 197 -22.31 36.89 -9.71
C SER A 197 -21.03 36.08 -9.96
N LEU A 198 -21.14 34.75 -10.06
CA LEU A 198 -20.00 33.87 -10.37
C LEU A 198 -19.57 33.98 -11.85
N LYS A 199 -20.52 34.15 -12.78
CA LYS A 199 -20.23 34.44 -14.19
C LYS A 199 -19.56 35.79 -14.38
N LEU A 200 -19.99 36.80 -13.63
CA LEU A 200 -19.34 38.13 -13.61
C LEU A 200 -17.90 38.07 -13.09
N HIS A 201 -17.61 37.22 -12.10
CA HIS A 201 -16.24 37.00 -11.63
C HIS A 201 -15.39 36.14 -12.58
N LEU A 202 -15.99 35.22 -13.33
CA LEU A 202 -15.26 34.47 -14.37
C LEU A 202 -14.92 35.34 -15.60
N GLY A 203 -15.83 36.23 -16.01
CA GLY A 203 -15.56 37.19 -17.10
C GLY A 203 -14.45 38.19 -16.75
N ALA A 204 -14.36 38.59 -15.47
CA ALA A 204 -13.28 39.42 -14.97
C ALA A 204 -11.92 38.69 -14.88
N LEU A 205 -11.90 37.35 -14.89
CA LEU A 205 -10.66 36.56 -14.95
C LEU A 205 -10.17 36.31 -16.38
N GLU A 206 -11.07 36.43 -17.37
CA GLU A 206 -10.74 36.29 -18.80
C GLU A 206 -10.13 37.59 -19.36
N ASP A 207 -10.42 38.75 -18.75
CA ASP A 207 -9.88 40.07 -19.10
C ASP A 207 -8.49 40.38 -18.48
N VAL A 208 -7.94 39.47 -17.67
CA VAL A 208 -6.58 39.62 -17.06
C VAL A 208 -5.46 39.16 -18.02
N GLY A 209 -5.81 38.86 -19.28
CA GLY A 209 -4.87 38.41 -20.32
C GLY A 209 -4.13 39.53 -21.07
N GLY A 210 -4.47 40.79 -20.86
CA GLY A 210 -3.86 41.92 -21.56
C GLY A 210 -3.75 43.13 -20.67
N ASP A 211 -2.64 43.25 -19.95
CA ASP A 211 -1.89 44.51 -19.75
C ASP A 211 -0.84 44.34 -18.63
N GLY A 212 0.43 44.21 -19.05
CA GLY A 212 1.57 44.90 -18.44
C GLY A 212 1.84 44.84 -16.92
N GLU A 213 1.45 43.81 -16.17
CA GLU A 213 1.94 43.68 -14.78
C GLU A 213 3.46 43.36 -14.76
N PRO A 214 4.26 44.05 -13.90
CA PRO A 214 5.69 43.80 -13.81
C PRO A 214 5.90 42.38 -13.30
N ALA A 215 6.50 41.54 -14.14
CA ALA A 215 6.90 40.17 -13.83
C ALA A 215 7.49 40.11 -12.41
N THR A 216 6.67 39.69 -11.45
CA THR A 216 7.15 39.30 -10.14
C THR A 216 8.11 38.16 -10.43
N ARG A 217 9.42 38.43 -10.32
CA ARG A 217 10.46 37.43 -10.53
C ARG A 217 10.29 36.38 -9.44
N VAL A 218 9.42 35.41 -9.69
CA VAL A 218 9.26 34.26 -8.82
C VAL A 218 10.63 33.59 -8.80
N SER A 219 11.30 33.65 -7.64
CA SER A 219 12.64 33.11 -7.47
C SER A 219 12.67 31.67 -7.99
N PRO A 220 13.68 31.27 -8.78
CA PRO A 220 13.76 29.92 -9.34
C PRO A 220 13.69 28.83 -8.26
N LEU A 221 14.14 29.14 -7.04
CA LEU A 221 14.04 28.27 -5.88
C LEU A 221 12.59 28.00 -5.47
N ASN A 222 11.72 29.02 -5.49
CA ASN A 222 10.32 28.87 -5.11
C ASN A 222 9.54 28.02 -6.11
N ARG A 223 9.92 28.09 -7.40
CA ARG A 223 9.38 27.23 -8.45
C ARG A 223 9.76 25.77 -8.24
N VAL A 224 11.03 25.48 -7.93
CA VAL A 224 11.51 24.12 -7.65
C VAL A 224 10.82 23.54 -6.40
N VAL A 225 10.66 24.34 -5.34
CA VAL A 225 9.96 23.91 -4.12
C VAL A 225 8.49 23.63 -4.40
N GLY A 226 7.82 24.48 -5.18
CA GLY A 226 6.44 24.25 -5.64
C GLY A 226 6.30 22.93 -6.40
N ASP A 227 7.09 22.75 -7.45
CA ASP A 227 7.08 21.53 -8.28
C ASP A 227 7.36 20.27 -7.44
N ALA A 228 8.34 20.33 -6.51
CA ALA A 228 8.65 19.22 -5.62
C ALA A 228 7.49 18.90 -4.66
N SER A 229 6.80 19.92 -4.13
CA SER A 229 5.66 19.72 -3.24
C SER A 229 4.50 19.00 -3.93
N THR A 230 4.24 19.33 -5.21
CA THR A 230 3.22 18.67 -6.03
C THR A 230 3.56 17.21 -6.23
N VAL A 231 4.81 16.88 -6.58
CA VAL A 231 5.27 15.49 -6.75
C VAL A 231 5.10 14.70 -5.45
N VAL A 232 5.47 15.29 -4.30
CA VAL A 232 5.32 14.64 -2.99
C VAL A 232 3.84 14.44 -2.65
N ALA A 233 2.97 15.42 -2.91
CA ALA A 233 1.53 15.29 -2.67
C ALA A 233 0.92 14.16 -3.51
N PHE A 234 1.24 14.10 -4.81
CA PHE A 234 0.81 13.00 -5.68
C PHE A 234 1.36 11.65 -5.22
N PHE A 235 2.62 11.59 -4.81
CA PHE A 235 3.22 10.38 -4.25
C PHE A 235 2.45 9.88 -3.03
N VAL A 236 2.17 10.76 -2.07
CA VAL A 236 1.41 10.41 -0.85
C VAL A 236 0.00 9.95 -1.20
N ALA A 237 -0.69 10.66 -2.10
CA ALA A 237 -2.04 10.29 -2.53
C ALA A 237 -2.07 8.90 -3.20
N LEU A 238 -1.15 8.63 -4.12
CA LEU A 238 -1.05 7.31 -4.78
C LEU A 238 -0.61 6.21 -3.81
N ALA A 239 0.29 6.51 -2.88
CA ALA A 239 0.70 5.56 -1.86
C ALA A 239 -0.46 5.18 -0.94
N MET A 240 -1.26 6.15 -0.50
CA MET A 240 -2.48 5.88 0.29
C MET A 240 -3.48 5.05 -0.50
N LEU A 241 -3.73 5.40 -1.77
CA LEU A 241 -4.64 4.66 -2.64
C LEU A 241 -4.16 3.22 -2.87
N GLY A 242 -2.87 3.05 -3.15
CA GLY A 242 -2.26 1.74 -3.36
C GLY A 242 -2.22 0.89 -2.10
N PHE A 243 -1.95 1.49 -0.94
CA PHE A 243 -2.04 0.80 0.34
C PHE A 243 -3.47 0.33 0.60
N GLY A 244 -4.48 1.17 0.32
CA GLY A 244 -5.89 0.78 0.36
C GLY A 244 -6.20 -0.38 -0.59
N ALA A 245 -5.73 -0.33 -1.84
CA ALA A 245 -5.95 -1.39 -2.82
C ALA A 245 -5.33 -2.73 -2.39
N VAL A 246 -4.11 -2.72 -1.86
CA VAL A 246 -3.45 -3.93 -1.33
C VAL A 246 -4.14 -4.43 -0.06
N PHE A 247 -4.59 -3.53 0.82
CA PHE A 247 -5.29 -3.89 2.06
C PHE A 247 -6.62 -4.60 1.78
N PHE A 248 -7.45 -4.09 0.87
CA PHE A 248 -8.75 -4.68 0.55
C PHE A 248 -8.67 -5.83 -0.45
N GLY A 249 -7.63 -5.88 -1.28
CA GLY A 249 -7.63 -6.71 -2.49
C GLY A 249 -6.28 -7.26 -2.87
N ARG A 250 -5.43 -7.64 -1.90
CA ARG A 250 -4.05 -8.12 -2.15
C ARG A 250 -3.97 -9.13 -3.32
N ARG A 251 -4.81 -10.17 -3.29
CA ARG A 251 -4.85 -11.21 -4.34
C ARG A 251 -5.17 -10.62 -5.71
N TYR A 252 -6.10 -9.68 -5.81
CA TYR A 252 -6.46 -9.03 -7.07
C TYR A 252 -5.31 -8.20 -7.64
N VAL A 253 -4.63 -7.42 -6.79
CA VAL A 253 -3.49 -6.59 -7.21
C VAL A 253 -2.32 -7.46 -7.67
N GLU A 254 -2.02 -8.55 -6.96
CA GLU A 254 -0.99 -9.51 -7.36
C GLU A 254 -1.30 -10.14 -8.72
N THR A 255 -2.52 -10.64 -8.94
CA THR A 255 -2.92 -11.24 -10.23
C THR A 255 -2.78 -10.25 -11.39
N VAL A 256 -3.16 -8.99 -11.19
CA VAL A 256 -3.01 -7.94 -12.22
C VAL A 256 -1.53 -7.63 -12.46
N ALA A 257 -0.72 -7.53 -11.41
CA ALA A 257 0.72 -7.26 -11.50
C ALA A 257 1.47 -8.39 -12.23
N ASP A 258 1.13 -9.63 -11.90
CA ASP A 258 1.67 -10.83 -12.54
C ASP A 258 1.30 -10.86 -14.03
N THR A 259 0.05 -10.52 -14.36
CA THR A 259 -0.45 -10.43 -15.75
C THR A 259 0.30 -9.35 -16.54
N ALA A 260 0.50 -8.17 -15.96
CA ALA A 260 1.23 -7.07 -16.60
C ALA A 260 2.69 -7.44 -16.92
N THR A 261 3.33 -8.24 -16.06
CA THR A 261 4.74 -8.64 -16.21
C THR A 261 4.91 -9.78 -17.21
N HIS A 262 4.10 -10.83 -17.09
CA HIS A 262 4.22 -12.02 -17.94
C HIS A 262 3.66 -11.82 -19.35
N SER A 263 2.67 -10.95 -19.49
CA SER A 263 1.97 -10.71 -20.77
C SER A 263 2.02 -9.24 -21.20
N PHE A 264 3.16 -8.57 -20.96
CA PHE A 264 3.34 -7.13 -21.23
C PHE A 264 2.85 -6.69 -22.62
N GLY A 265 3.25 -7.39 -23.69
CA GLY A 265 2.83 -7.01 -25.05
C GLY A 265 1.31 -7.14 -25.28
N ARG A 266 0.69 -8.19 -24.74
CA ARG A 266 -0.76 -8.40 -24.85
C ARG A 266 -1.53 -7.39 -24.00
N SER A 267 -1.10 -7.15 -22.78
CA SER A 267 -1.71 -6.16 -21.89
C SER A 267 -1.57 -4.73 -22.44
N LEU A 268 -0.44 -4.37 -23.08
CA LEU A 268 -0.31 -3.09 -23.78
C LEU A 268 -1.34 -2.93 -24.91
N VAL A 269 -1.45 -3.93 -25.80
CA VAL A 269 -2.39 -3.90 -26.94
C VAL A 269 -3.84 -3.86 -26.45
N VAL A 270 -4.19 -4.69 -25.47
CA VAL A 270 -5.53 -4.70 -24.86
C VAL A 270 -5.82 -3.38 -24.15
N GLY A 271 -4.83 -2.78 -23.49
CA GLY A 271 -4.97 -1.46 -22.86
C GLY A 271 -5.24 -0.35 -23.86
N LEU A 272 -4.49 -0.31 -24.97
CA LEU A 272 -4.70 0.63 -26.07
C LEU A 272 -6.08 0.47 -26.71
N LEU A 273 -6.44 -0.78 -27.02
CA LEU A 273 -7.74 -1.09 -27.58
C LEU A 273 -8.85 -0.71 -26.59
N GLY A 274 -8.67 -1.00 -25.30
CA GLY A 274 -9.60 -0.63 -24.26
C GLY A 274 -9.77 0.89 -24.13
N GLN A 275 -8.71 1.68 -24.19
CA GLN A 275 -8.80 3.15 -24.16
C GLN A 275 -9.60 3.69 -25.36
N LEU A 276 -9.37 3.14 -26.55
CA LEU A 276 -10.11 3.49 -27.77
C LEU A 276 -11.59 3.07 -27.69
N LEU A 277 -11.87 1.88 -27.13
CA LEU A 277 -13.23 1.34 -27.02
C LEU A 277 -14.00 1.87 -25.81
N LEU A 278 -13.35 2.51 -24.84
CA LEU A 278 -13.99 2.99 -23.62
C LEU A 278 -15.09 4.02 -23.93
N LEU A 279 -14.78 4.98 -24.79
CA LEU A 279 -15.70 6.05 -25.19
C LEU A 279 -16.91 5.54 -25.99
N PRO A 280 -16.77 4.72 -27.06
CA PRO A 280 -17.92 4.17 -27.77
C PRO A 280 -18.74 3.21 -26.90
N THR A 281 -18.11 2.42 -26.02
CA THR A 281 -18.84 1.55 -25.08
C THR A 281 -19.69 2.39 -24.12
N PHE A 282 -19.13 3.48 -23.59
CA PHE A 282 -19.85 4.40 -22.72
C PHE A 282 -21.01 5.10 -23.45
N ALA A 283 -20.79 5.55 -24.69
CA ALA A 283 -21.83 6.15 -25.51
C ALA A 283 -22.96 5.15 -25.81
N MET A 284 -22.62 3.92 -26.19
CA MET A 284 -23.61 2.86 -26.43
C MET A 284 -24.39 2.53 -25.16
N LEU A 285 -23.73 2.50 -24.00
CA LEU A 285 -24.37 2.31 -22.71
C LEU A 285 -25.39 3.41 -22.42
N ILE A 286 -25.02 4.69 -22.61
CA ILE A 286 -25.92 5.83 -22.41
C ILE A 286 -27.11 5.74 -23.37
N VAL A 287 -26.85 5.50 -24.65
CA VAL A 287 -27.89 5.42 -25.68
C VAL A 287 -28.87 4.29 -25.36
N GLY A 288 -28.37 3.08 -25.04
CA GLY A 288 -29.22 1.95 -24.65
C GLY A 288 -30.06 2.25 -23.40
N LEU A 289 -29.48 3.00 -22.45
CA LEU A 289 -30.16 3.39 -21.22
C LEU A 289 -31.26 4.43 -21.49
N ILE A 290 -31.01 5.41 -22.36
CA ILE A 290 -31.99 6.42 -22.80
C ILE A 290 -33.20 5.79 -23.51
N PHE A 291 -33.00 4.71 -24.28
CA PHE A 291 -34.09 4.05 -25.01
C PHE A 291 -35.06 3.25 -24.12
N THR A 292 -34.82 3.16 -22.81
CA THR A 292 -35.69 2.41 -21.89
C THR A 292 -36.22 3.31 -20.78
N ILE A 293 -37.50 3.13 -20.40
CA ILE A 293 -38.12 3.88 -19.29
C ILE A 293 -37.33 3.67 -17.99
N VAL A 294 -36.99 2.41 -17.70
CA VAL A 294 -36.18 2.05 -16.53
C VAL A 294 -34.79 2.68 -16.63
N GLY A 295 -34.17 2.67 -17.81
CA GLY A 295 -32.83 3.19 -17.98
C GLY A 295 -32.70 4.69 -17.71
N ILE A 296 -33.65 5.52 -18.17
CA ILE A 296 -33.62 6.95 -17.87
C ILE A 296 -33.54 7.21 -16.35
N LEU A 297 -34.22 6.40 -15.53
CA LEU A 297 -34.12 6.46 -14.06
C LEU A 297 -32.74 6.00 -13.53
N LEU A 298 -32.09 5.05 -14.19
CA LEU A 298 -30.77 4.53 -13.81
C LEU A 298 -29.60 5.43 -14.25
N LEU A 299 -29.80 6.31 -15.23
CA LEU A 299 -28.77 7.18 -15.80
C LEU A 299 -27.94 7.95 -14.76
N PRO A 300 -28.53 8.63 -13.75
CA PRO A 300 -27.75 9.35 -12.74
C PRO A 300 -26.89 8.44 -11.85
N VAL A 301 -27.17 7.14 -11.79
CA VAL A 301 -26.38 6.17 -11.01
C VAL A 301 -25.31 5.51 -11.88
N VAL A 302 -25.67 5.07 -13.08
CA VAL A 302 -24.79 4.29 -13.96
C VAL A 302 -23.66 5.14 -14.53
N VAL A 303 -23.92 6.41 -14.89
CA VAL A 303 -22.88 7.29 -15.45
C VAL A 303 -21.73 7.52 -14.45
N PRO A 304 -21.97 7.97 -13.21
CA PRO A 304 -20.91 8.07 -12.21
C PRO A 304 -20.27 6.72 -11.88
N ALA A 305 -21.06 5.64 -11.79
CA ALA A 305 -20.53 4.31 -11.51
C ALA A 305 -19.54 3.84 -12.59
N PHE A 306 -19.86 4.08 -13.87
CA PHE A 306 -18.96 3.77 -14.99
C PHE A 306 -17.67 4.59 -14.92
N ILE A 307 -17.75 5.89 -14.63
CA ILE A 307 -16.58 6.77 -14.49
C ILE A 307 -15.70 6.28 -13.33
N VAL A 308 -16.29 5.99 -12.17
CA VAL A 308 -15.56 5.45 -11.01
C VAL A 308 -14.91 4.11 -11.34
N ALA A 309 -15.62 3.22 -12.03
CA ALA A 309 -15.06 1.93 -12.45
C ALA A 309 -13.90 2.10 -13.45
N ALA A 310 -14.01 3.00 -14.41
CA ALA A 310 -12.94 3.32 -15.35
C ALA A 310 -11.72 3.90 -14.64
N CYS A 311 -11.92 4.87 -13.72
CA CYS A 311 -10.85 5.43 -12.90
C CYS A 311 -10.19 4.37 -12.03
N ALA A 312 -10.98 3.50 -11.37
CA ALA A 312 -10.47 2.42 -10.55
C ALA A 312 -9.66 1.40 -11.37
N ALA A 313 -10.09 1.09 -12.60
CA ALA A 313 -9.36 0.20 -13.49
C ALA A 313 -8.01 0.79 -13.93
N VAL A 314 -7.98 2.08 -14.29
CA VAL A 314 -6.73 2.77 -14.67
C VAL A 314 -5.79 2.91 -13.48
N LEU A 315 -6.29 3.38 -12.33
CA LEU A 315 -5.48 3.59 -11.12
C LEU A 315 -5.00 2.27 -10.53
N GLY A 316 -5.89 1.28 -10.40
CA GLY A 316 -5.55 -0.06 -9.92
C GLY A 316 -4.54 -0.76 -10.85
N GLY A 317 -4.72 -0.62 -12.15
CA GLY A 317 -3.76 -1.10 -13.16
C GLY A 317 -2.39 -0.44 -13.01
N TYR A 318 -2.33 0.89 -12.90
CA TYR A 318 -1.07 1.62 -12.69
C TYR A 318 -0.36 1.17 -11.41
N LEU A 319 -1.10 1.00 -10.31
CA LEU A 319 -0.56 0.52 -9.03
C LEU A 319 -0.04 -0.91 -9.13
N ALA A 320 -0.70 -1.78 -9.88
CA ALA A 320 -0.23 -3.14 -10.14
C ALA A 320 1.09 -3.15 -10.94
N VAL A 321 1.23 -2.27 -11.95
CA VAL A 321 2.51 -2.10 -12.66
C VAL A 321 3.59 -1.56 -11.73
N ALA A 322 3.26 -0.60 -10.85
CA ALA A 322 4.19 -0.13 -9.84
C ALA A 322 4.67 -1.28 -8.93
N HIS A 323 3.75 -2.12 -8.45
CA HIS A 323 4.09 -3.30 -7.66
C HIS A 323 5.07 -4.24 -8.41
N ALA A 324 4.75 -4.59 -9.65
CA ALA A 324 5.61 -5.44 -10.50
C ALA A 324 7.02 -4.84 -10.73
N VAL A 325 7.10 -3.53 -10.97
CA VAL A 325 8.39 -2.83 -11.12
C VAL A 325 9.19 -2.87 -9.82
N GLY A 326 8.56 -2.68 -8.67
CA GLY A 326 9.24 -2.77 -7.38
C GLY A 326 9.72 -4.18 -7.05
N GLU A 327 8.94 -5.19 -7.42
CA GLU A 327 9.33 -6.60 -7.28
C GLU A 327 10.56 -6.93 -8.11
N THR A 328 10.57 -6.59 -9.40
CA THR A 328 11.73 -6.82 -10.29
C THR A 328 12.98 -6.09 -9.81
N PHE A 329 12.84 -4.85 -9.34
CA PHE A 329 13.96 -4.09 -8.80
C PHE A 329 14.53 -4.73 -7.52
N THR A 330 13.66 -5.20 -6.63
CA THR A 330 14.05 -5.83 -5.36
C THR A 330 14.69 -7.20 -5.59
N ARG A 331 14.14 -8.02 -6.49
CA ARG A 331 14.71 -9.32 -6.90
C ARG A 331 16.12 -9.17 -7.48
N ARG A 332 16.33 -8.19 -8.37
CA ARG A 332 17.67 -7.88 -8.90
C ARG A 332 18.64 -7.48 -7.79
N ARG A 333 18.19 -6.75 -6.79
CA ARG A 333 19.03 -6.33 -5.66
C ARG A 333 19.44 -7.50 -4.75
N MET A 334 18.53 -8.45 -4.53
CA MET A 334 18.83 -9.70 -3.80
C MET A 334 19.85 -10.57 -4.55
N ALA A 335 19.76 -10.63 -5.89
CA ALA A 335 20.75 -11.33 -6.71
C ALA A 335 22.17 -10.74 -6.60
N HIS A 336 22.29 -9.45 -6.24
CA HIS A 336 23.56 -8.78 -5.98
C HIS A 336 23.99 -8.82 -4.50
N GLY A 337 23.40 -9.71 -3.69
CA GLY A 337 23.81 -9.95 -2.30
C GLY A 337 23.36 -8.88 -1.29
N ALA A 338 22.45 -7.98 -1.67
CA ALA A 338 21.86 -7.05 -0.72
C ALA A 338 20.78 -7.75 0.11
N PHE A 339 21.00 -7.86 1.42
CA PHE A 339 19.96 -8.29 2.36
C PHE A 339 18.82 -7.28 2.37
N VAL A 340 17.69 -7.65 1.77
CA VAL A 340 16.43 -6.92 1.90
C VAL A 340 15.65 -7.57 3.04
N ARG A 341 15.35 -6.77 4.07
CA ARG A 341 14.52 -7.15 5.22
C ARG A 341 13.12 -7.53 4.69
N ALA A 342 12.70 -8.76 4.93
CA ALA A 342 11.39 -9.37 4.64
C ALA A 342 10.64 -8.90 3.37
N PRO A 343 10.50 -9.74 2.33
CA PRO A 343 9.76 -9.39 1.12
C PRO A 343 8.25 -9.21 1.38
N ASN A 344 7.81 -7.97 1.60
CA ASN A 344 6.40 -7.62 1.82
C ASN A 344 5.81 -6.92 0.57
N ALA A 345 4.56 -7.25 0.20
CA ALA A 345 3.86 -6.67 -0.96
C ALA A 345 3.80 -5.12 -0.92
N TYR A 346 3.62 -4.55 0.27
CA TYR A 346 3.67 -3.10 0.49
C TYR A 346 5.03 -2.49 0.13
N GLY A 347 6.13 -3.22 0.38
CA GLY A 347 7.48 -2.78 0.04
C GLY A 347 7.71 -2.74 -1.46
N TYR A 348 7.18 -3.71 -2.20
CA TYR A 348 7.24 -3.71 -3.68
C TYR A 348 6.45 -2.56 -4.28
N LEU A 349 5.21 -2.35 -3.81
CA LEU A 349 4.42 -1.21 -4.26
C LEU A 349 5.13 0.12 -4.01
N PHE A 350 5.65 0.32 -2.79
CA PHE A 350 6.34 1.57 -2.42
C PHE A 350 7.60 1.80 -3.25
N THR A 351 8.44 0.77 -3.41
CA THR A 351 9.70 0.88 -4.18
C THR A 351 9.44 1.13 -5.66
N GLY A 352 8.43 0.48 -6.25
CA GLY A 352 8.05 0.72 -7.63
C GLY A 352 7.43 2.10 -7.85
N LEU A 353 6.57 2.56 -6.93
CA LEU A 353 5.99 3.90 -6.97
C LEU A 353 7.08 4.97 -6.85
N LEU A 354 8.07 4.76 -5.97
CA LEU A 354 9.24 5.62 -5.85
C LEU A 354 10.08 5.62 -7.13
N GLY A 355 10.20 4.49 -7.82
CA GLY A 355 10.87 4.40 -9.12
C GLY A 355 10.17 5.21 -10.21
N LEU A 356 8.84 5.05 -10.34
CA LEU A 356 8.04 5.77 -11.34
C LEU A 356 8.01 7.28 -11.06
N LEU A 357 7.85 7.69 -9.79
CA LEU A 357 7.86 9.10 -9.40
C LEU A 357 9.26 9.70 -9.31
N GLY A 358 10.31 8.88 -9.25
CA GLY A 358 11.70 9.33 -9.31
C GLY A 358 12.01 10.13 -10.59
N LEU A 359 11.33 9.80 -11.70
CA LEU A 359 11.47 10.52 -12.97
C LEU A 359 10.83 11.91 -12.91
N TRP A 360 9.67 12.03 -12.27
CA TRP A 360 9.03 13.33 -11.98
C TRP A 360 9.83 14.16 -10.98
N ALA A 361 10.43 13.53 -9.97
CA ALA A 361 11.32 14.21 -9.03
C ALA A 361 12.59 14.72 -9.73
N ALA A 362 13.19 13.95 -10.64
CA ALA A 362 14.31 14.39 -11.45
C ALA A 362 13.92 15.59 -12.35
N ALA A 363 12.72 15.57 -12.93
CA ALA A 363 12.19 16.68 -13.70
C ALA A 363 12.01 17.95 -12.85
N ALA A 364 11.49 17.82 -11.62
CA ALA A 364 11.32 18.95 -10.70
C ALA A 364 12.67 19.54 -10.26
N LEU A 365 13.66 18.69 -9.96
CA LEU A 365 15.00 19.11 -9.55
C LEU A 365 15.80 19.77 -10.68
N THR A 366 15.56 19.36 -11.93
CA THR A 366 16.19 19.96 -13.11
C THR A 366 15.47 21.21 -13.61
N GLY A 367 14.42 21.68 -12.92
CA GLY A 367 13.58 22.84 -13.26
C GLY A 367 14.31 24.11 -13.73
N TRP A 368 15.56 24.27 -13.30
CA TRP A 368 16.46 25.38 -13.62
C TRP A 368 17.19 25.24 -14.98
N MET A 369 17.30 24.03 -15.53
CA MET A 369 17.94 23.69 -16.80
C MET A 369 16.88 23.59 -17.91
N GLY A 370 16.35 24.73 -18.36
CA GLY A 370 15.21 24.86 -19.28
C GLY A 370 14.92 23.70 -20.24
N PRO A 371 15.78 23.39 -21.22
CA PRO A 371 15.51 22.33 -22.21
C PRO A 371 15.57 20.90 -21.64
N VAL A 372 16.39 20.66 -20.63
CA VAL A 372 16.56 19.34 -19.99
C VAL A 372 15.28 18.91 -19.27
N VAL A 373 14.56 19.87 -18.67
CA VAL A 373 13.25 19.65 -18.02
C VAL A 373 12.23 19.08 -18.99
N ILE A 374 12.19 19.59 -20.23
CA ILE A 374 11.23 19.15 -21.23
C ILE A 374 11.45 17.67 -21.54
N LEU A 375 12.71 17.25 -21.68
CA LEU A 375 13.06 15.86 -21.92
C LEU A 375 12.66 14.95 -20.74
N PHE A 376 12.95 15.36 -19.51
CA PHE A 376 12.55 14.60 -18.32
C PHE A 376 11.03 14.54 -18.15
N ARG A 377 10.30 15.63 -18.40
CA ARG A 377 8.82 15.66 -18.34
C ARG A 377 8.20 14.81 -19.44
N ALA A 378 8.73 14.86 -20.66
CA ALA A 378 8.29 14.02 -21.77
C ALA A 378 8.52 12.53 -21.46
N ALA A 379 9.72 12.18 -20.97
CA ALA A 379 10.02 10.82 -20.54
C ALA A 379 9.10 10.36 -19.39
N ALA A 380 8.90 11.21 -18.38
CA ALA A 380 8.00 10.93 -17.26
C ALA A 380 6.57 10.68 -17.73
N LEU A 381 6.06 11.53 -18.63
CA LEU A 381 4.72 11.42 -19.19
C LEU A 381 4.56 10.14 -20.02
N ILE A 382 5.53 9.81 -20.87
CA ILE A 382 5.52 8.57 -21.68
C ILE A 382 5.54 7.34 -20.76
N VAL A 383 6.40 7.32 -19.74
CA VAL A 383 6.49 6.19 -18.80
C VAL A 383 5.22 6.05 -17.97
N THR A 384 4.66 7.15 -17.46
CA THR A 384 3.39 7.13 -16.71
C THR A 384 2.24 6.66 -17.60
N TRP A 385 2.16 7.16 -18.84
CA TRP A 385 1.14 6.75 -19.80
C TRP A 385 1.27 5.27 -20.17
N LEU A 386 2.47 4.78 -20.47
CA LEU A 386 2.72 3.36 -20.75
C LEU A 386 2.33 2.49 -19.56
N ALA A 387 2.72 2.87 -18.34
CA ALA A 387 2.37 2.14 -17.13
C ALA A 387 0.84 2.09 -16.90
N ALA A 388 0.15 3.21 -17.12
CA ALA A 388 -1.31 3.27 -17.02
C ALA A 388 -1.99 2.40 -18.09
N THR A 389 -1.53 2.44 -19.33
CA THR A 389 -2.09 1.65 -20.45
C THR A 389 -1.88 0.16 -20.25
N VAL A 390 -0.66 -0.27 -19.91
CA VAL A 390 -0.33 -1.68 -19.62
C VAL A 390 -1.13 -2.18 -18.42
N GLY A 391 -1.17 -1.38 -17.35
CA GLY A 391 -1.94 -1.71 -16.15
C GLY A 391 -3.43 -1.86 -16.42
N PHE A 392 -4.02 -0.92 -17.17
CA PHE A 392 -5.42 -0.98 -17.57
C PHE A 392 -5.73 -2.23 -18.41
N GLY A 393 -4.88 -2.56 -19.38
CA GLY A 393 -5.04 -3.79 -20.16
C GLY A 393 -4.88 -5.06 -19.34
N ALA A 394 -3.99 -5.09 -18.34
CA ALA A 394 -3.86 -6.20 -17.40
C ALA A 394 -5.13 -6.37 -16.53
N VAL A 395 -5.76 -5.27 -16.11
CA VAL A 395 -7.05 -5.30 -15.41
C VAL A 395 -8.13 -5.89 -16.31
N LEU A 396 -8.22 -5.49 -17.58
CA LEU A 396 -9.19 -6.05 -18.52
C LEU A 396 -8.96 -7.54 -18.77
N LEU A 397 -7.70 -7.95 -18.97
CA LEU A 397 -7.35 -9.34 -19.30
C LEU A 397 -7.60 -10.30 -18.12
N SER A 398 -7.29 -9.84 -16.90
CA SER A 398 -7.53 -10.60 -15.66
C SER A 398 -8.98 -10.49 -15.15
N ARG A 399 -9.86 -9.73 -15.84
CA ARG A 399 -11.22 -9.39 -15.36
C ARG A 399 -11.19 -8.82 -13.93
N ALA A 400 -10.38 -7.78 -13.74
CA ALA A 400 -10.11 -7.15 -12.45
C ALA A 400 -9.50 -8.10 -11.40
N GLY A 401 -8.61 -9.00 -11.84
CA GLY A 401 -7.90 -9.94 -10.95
C GLY A 401 -8.69 -11.21 -10.61
N LEU A 402 -9.88 -11.41 -11.16
CA LEU A 402 -10.69 -12.62 -10.94
C LEU A 402 -10.18 -13.84 -11.74
N ARG A 403 -9.41 -13.62 -12.81
CA ARG A 403 -8.81 -14.70 -13.62
C ARG A 403 -7.30 -14.78 -13.39
N GLU A 404 -6.85 -15.90 -12.84
CA GLU A 404 -5.44 -16.19 -12.53
C GLU A 404 -4.67 -16.83 -13.69
N THR A 405 -5.36 -17.20 -14.78
CA THR A 405 -4.80 -17.95 -15.92
C THR A 405 -3.56 -17.30 -16.55
N PHE A 406 -3.41 -15.97 -16.41
CA PHE A 406 -2.30 -15.20 -16.97
C PHE A 406 -1.23 -14.79 -15.94
N ALA A 407 -1.42 -15.12 -14.66
CA ALA A 407 -0.57 -14.68 -13.56
C ALA A 407 0.73 -15.49 -13.40
N GLY A 408 1.08 -16.38 -14.34
CA GLY A 408 2.31 -17.19 -14.27
C GLY A 408 2.36 -18.22 -13.13
N ARG A 409 1.48 -18.13 -12.13
CA ARG A 409 1.12 -19.18 -11.19
C ARG A 409 0.25 -20.21 -11.91
N HIS A 410 0.86 -20.96 -12.83
CA HIS A 410 0.48 -22.36 -12.97
C HIS A 410 0.88 -23.06 -11.67
N LEU A 411 0.07 -22.91 -10.62
CA LEU A 411 -0.52 -24.14 -10.12
C LEU A 411 -1.29 -24.62 -11.38
N GLY A 412 -0.77 -25.53 -12.20
CA GLY A 412 -0.28 -26.75 -11.62
C GLY A 412 -1.31 -27.18 -10.58
N GLU A 413 -2.61 -27.06 -10.90
CA GLU A 413 -3.42 -28.26 -10.88
C GLU A 413 -2.51 -29.31 -11.57
N MET A 414 -1.65 -29.93 -10.76
CA MET A 414 -1.54 -31.36 -10.77
C MET A 414 -3.01 -31.78 -10.65
N SER A 415 -3.71 -31.79 -11.79
CA SER A 415 -4.93 -32.54 -11.93
C SER A 415 -4.62 -33.87 -11.27
N ASP A 416 -5.56 -34.42 -10.51
CA ASP A 416 -5.37 -35.69 -9.80
C ASP A 416 -4.72 -36.77 -10.68
N GLU A 417 -4.81 -36.63 -12.02
CA GLU A 417 -3.97 -37.22 -13.07
C GLU A 417 -2.47 -37.41 -12.75
N TYR A 418 -1.77 -36.45 -12.14
CA TYR A 418 -0.36 -36.59 -11.78
C TYR A 418 -0.13 -37.18 -10.37
N LEU A 419 -1.17 -37.30 -9.54
CA LEU A 419 -1.08 -37.94 -8.22
C LEU A 419 -1.22 -39.47 -8.29
N TRP A 420 -1.82 -40.03 -9.35
CA TRP A 420 -1.88 -41.48 -9.58
C TRP A 420 -0.92 -41.99 -10.66
N ALA A 421 -0.23 -41.10 -11.39
CA ALA A 421 0.82 -41.50 -12.31
C ALA A 421 2.01 -42.08 -11.52
N THR A 422 1.99 -43.40 -11.30
CA THR A 422 3.12 -44.14 -10.77
C THR A 422 4.36 -43.75 -11.60
N PRO A 423 5.44 -43.24 -10.99
CA PRO A 423 6.64 -42.92 -11.74
C PRO A 423 7.06 -44.17 -12.52
N PRO A 424 7.32 -44.09 -13.84
CA PRO A 424 7.86 -45.22 -14.56
C PRO A 424 9.15 -45.62 -13.85
N ALA A 425 9.21 -46.87 -13.40
CA ALA A 425 10.35 -47.41 -12.67
C ALA A 425 11.61 -47.06 -13.47
N THR A 426 12.46 -46.19 -12.91
CA THR A 426 13.79 -45.92 -13.43
C THR A 426 14.48 -47.27 -13.60
N PRO A 427 14.86 -47.69 -14.82
CA PRO A 427 15.58 -48.93 -14.98
C PRO A 427 16.88 -48.82 -14.20
N THR A 428 16.98 -49.67 -13.19
CA THR A 428 18.04 -49.81 -12.23
C THR A 428 19.41 -49.82 -12.94
N ALA A 429 20.30 -48.94 -12.51
CA ALA A 429 21.73 -48.98 -12.81
C ALA A 429 22.40 -50.17 -12.08
N ALA A 430 21.96 -51.39 -12.40
CA ALA A 430 22.49 -52.65 -11.90
C ALA A 430 23.01 -53.49 -13.07
N ARG A 431 23.99 -52.96 -13.82
CA ARG A 431 24.79 -53.77 -14.75
C ARG A 431 26.13 -53.11 -15.10
N MET A 432 26.98 -52.88 -14.12
CA MET A 432 28.40 -52.62 -14.36
C MET A 432 29.19 -52.94 -13.09
N ASN A 433 29.41 -54.25 -12.88
CA ASN A 433 30.53 -54.83 -12.11
C ASN A 433 30.35 -56.34 -12.06
N ALA A 434 30.60 -56.99 -13.20
CA ALA A 434 30.90 -58.41 -13.30
C ALA A 434 31.43 -58.70 -14.70
N LYS A 435 32.66 -58.27 -14.99
CA LYS A 435 33.65 -59.05 -15.77
C LYS A 435 34.96 -58.28 -15.91
N ASP A 436 36.01 -59.04 -15.60
CA ASP A 436 37.43 -58.89 -15.90
C ASP A 436 38.26 -57.92 -15.06
#